data_AF-A0A7V3BJF1-F1
#
_entry.id   AF-A0A7V3BJF1-F1
#
_cell.length_a   1.000
_cell.length_b   1.000
_cell.length_c   1.000
_cell.angle_alpha   90.00
_cell.angle_beta   90.00
_cell.angle_gamma   90.00
#
_symmetry.space_group_name_H-M   'P 1'
#
loop_
_entity.id
_entity.type
_entity.pdbx_description
1 polymer ?
#
loop_
_entity_poly.entity_id
_entity_poly.type
_entity_poly.pdbx_seq_one_letter_code
_entity_poly.pdbx_strand_id
1 'polypeptide(L)'
;MTQWSIVRWVALAVWMVALPAWAVEYRLQIANLEYLTLSSYDNGSGNVGRLETRLDTMEFPAGAVIPGREVQLLEDPAYGGTVPGRLSILPTTREQAWTTLIWQGNPGDTFVFVVKSDMAAWQRVRMLAANPEGTLRRLTLGGPSLFGGLSYEVPEVSYDFLANAVDQRGFPQWVAHNARTLNGMALVIGQGRNVFYNPDRVYIVLRMPPEPHVFKVVIGWRDHDDRGTGTKDFPSF
;
A
#
# COMPACT_ATOMS: atom_id res chain seq x y z
N MET A 1 -53.39 19.06 7.13
CA MET A 1 -51.93 19.11 7.37
C MET A 1 -51.27 19.59 6.10
N THR A 2 -50.73 20.81 6.15
CA THR A 2 -50.27 21.60 5.00
C THR A 2 -48.99 21.02 4.39
N GLN A 3 -48.94 20.96 3.07
CA GLN A 3 -47.83 20.47 2.23
C GLN A 3 -46.44 21.06 2.59
N TRP A 4 -46.44 22.21 3.26
CA TRP A 4 -45.26 22.89 3.80
C TRP A 4 -44.58 22.17 4.97
N SER A 5 -45.32 21.40 5.77
CA SER A 5 -44.76 20.66 6.91
C SER A 5 -43.89 19.50 6.42
N ILE A 6 -44.33 18.81 5.36
CA ILE A 6 -43.64 17.62 4.82
C ILE A 6 -42.31 18.01 4.17
N VAL A 7 -42.27 19.11 3.41
CA VAL A 7 -41.02 19.61 2.79
C VAL A 7 -39.97 19.99 3.85
N ARG A 8 -40.40 20.56 4.98
CA ARG A 8 -39.50 20.89 6.10
C ARG A 8 -38.89 19.66 6.75
N TRP A 9 -39.65 18.58 6.92
CA TRP A 9 -39.14 17.33 7.49
C TRP A 9 -38.20 16.60 6.55
N VAL A 10 -38.46 16.62 5.23
CA VAL A 10 -37.55 16.04 4.24
C VAL A 10 -36.24 16.84 4.16
N ALA A 11 -36.29 18.17 4.18
CA ALA A 11 -35.08 19.00 4.18
C ALA A 11 -34.21 18.75 5.43
N LEU A 12 -34.83 18.57 6.60
CA LEU A 12 -34.12 18.30 7.86
C LEU A 12 -33.52 16.88 7.91
N ALA A 13 -34.21 15.90 7.32
CA ALA A 13 -33.68 14.54 7.14
C ALA A 13 -32.51 14.50 6.14
N VAL A 14 -32.58 15.24 5.04
CA VAL A 14 -31.48 15.38 4.07
C VAL A 14 -30.28 16.12 4.68
N TRP A 15 -30.52 17.08 5.57
CA TRP A 15 -29.45 17.79 6.28
C TRP A 15 -28.75 16.92 7.35
N MET A 16 -29.45 16.00 8.01
CA MET A 16 -28.84 15.08 8.97
C MET A 16 -28.03 13.95 8.32
N VAL A 17 -28.32 13.59 7.06
CA VAL A 17 -27.52 12.60 6.31
C VAL A 17 -26.26 13.23 5.71
N ALA A 18 -26.25 14.54 5.50
CA ALA A 18 -25.08 15.30 5.10
C ALA A 18 -24.24 15.72 6.32
N LEU A 19 -23.74 14.74 7.08
CA LEU A 19 -22.67 15.04 8.05
C LEU A 19 -21.51 15.67 7.28
N PRO A 20 -21.00 16.85 7.71
CA PRO A 20 -19.84 17.45 7.09
C PRO A 20 -18.68 16.46 7.22
N ALA A 21 -18.11 16.08 6.08
CA ALA A 21 -16.86 15.35 5.99
C ALA A 21 -15.76 16.26 6.56
N TRP A 22 -15.59 16.24 7.88
CA TRP A 22 -14.46 16.90 8.53
C TRP A 22 -13.19 16.16 8.11
N ALA A 23 -12.09 16.90 8.00
CA ALA A 23 -10.80 16.29 7.71
C ALA A 23 -10.44 15.33 8.85
N VAL A 24 -10.29 14.05 8.51
CA VAL A 24 -9.96 12.96 9.43
C VAL A 24 -8.45 12.68 9.34
N GLU A 25 -7.83 12.30 10.46
CA GLU A 25 -6.46 11.83 10.46
C GLU A 25 -6.38 10.40 9.94
N TYR A 26 -5.59 10.19 8.89
CA TYR A 26 -5.29 8.88 8.34
C TYR A 26 -3.81 8.56 8.52
N ARG A 27 -3.50 7.27 8.58
CA ARG A 27 -2.12 6.78 8.73
C ARG A 27 -1.81 5.68 7.74
N LEU A 28 -0.61 5.70 7.19
CA LEU A 28 -0.04 4.64 6.37
C LEU A 28 1.27 4.19 7.02
N GLN A 29 1.35 2.92 7.39
CA GLN A 29 2.53 2.30 7.98
C GLN A 29 3.12 1.30 6.99
N ILE A 30 4.40 1.48 6.67
CA ILE A 30 5.11 0.66 5.69
C ILE A 30 6.34 0.05 6.34
N ALA A 31 6.53 -1.25 6.18
CA ALA A 31 7.76 -1.95 6.55
C ALA A 31 8.37 -2.62 5.31
N ASN A 32 9.68 -2.45 5.14
CA ASN A 32 10.44 -3.08 4.06
C ASN A 32 11.30 -4.18 4.66
N LEU A 33 11.09 -5.43 4.25
CA LEU A 33 11.79 -6.61 4.76
C LEU A 33 12.44 -7.38 3.62
N GLU A 34 13.40 -8.25 3.95
CA GLU A 34 13.80 -9.30 3.03
C GLU A 34 12.63 -10.27 2.81
N TYR A 35 12.44 -10.71 1.57
CA TYR A 35 11.39 -11.64 1.17
C TYR A 35 11.40 -12.92 2.00
N LEU A 36 12.59 -13.50 2.25
CA LEU A 36 12.69 -14.73 3.03
C LEU A 36 12.21 -14.52 4.48
N THR A 37 12.57 -13.40 5.08
CA THR A 37 12.08 -13.02 6.42
C THR A 37 10.57 -12.90 6.44
N LEU A 38 9.97 -12.14 5.51
CA LEU A 38 8.51 -12.03 5.41
C LEU A 38 7.84 -13.39 5.18
N SER A 39 8.38 -14.20 4.28
CA SER A 39 7.83 -15.51 3.94
C SER A 39 7.86 -16.51 5.09
N SER A 40 8.82 -16.38 6.01
CA SER A 40 8.92 -17.25 7.19
C SER A 40 7.75 -17.10 8.17
N TYR A 41 7.01 -15.98 8.09
CA TYR A 41 5.81 -15.74 8.88
C TYR A 41 4.53 -16.27 8.21
N ASP A 42 4.58 -16.63 6.93
CA ASP A 42 3.47 -17.25 6.22
C ASP A 42 3.56 -18.78 6.34
N ASN A 43 2.73 -19.34 7.21
CA ASN A 43 2.64 -20.80 7.42
C ASN A 43 1.80 -21.52 6.34
N GLY A 44 1.55 -20.88 5.20
CA GLY A 44 0.73 -21.39 4.10
C GLY A 44 -0.73 -20.97 4.17
N SER A 45 -1.17 -20.34 5.27
CA SER A 45 -2.52 -19.76 5.38
C SER A 45 -2.64 -18.39 4.72
N GLY A 46 -1.52 -17.74 4.38
CA GLY A 46 -1.48 -16.35 3.96
C GLY A 46 -1.68 -15.35 5.09
N ASN A 47 -2.03 -15.78 6.31
CA ASN A 47 -2.10 -14.90 7.48
C ASN A 47 -0.68 -14.65 8.01
N VAL A 48 -0.32 -13.38 8.13
CA VAL A 48 0.98 -12.93 8.68
C VAL A 48 0.78 -12.01 9.89
N GLY A 49 -0.33 -12.15 10.62
CA GLY A 49 -0.65 -11.34 11.80
C GLY A 49 0.40 -11.46 12.92
N ARG A 50 1.10 -12.60 13.04
CA ARG A 50 2.24 -12.73 13.97
C ARG A 50 3.36 -11.75 13.64
N LEU A 51 3.61 -11.48 12.36
CA LEU A 51 4.57 -10.47 11.94
C LEU A 51 4.10 -9.07 12.31
N GLU A 52 2.82 -8.77 12.05
CA GLU A 52 2.21 -7.49 12.42
C GLU A 52 2.36 -7.21 13.91
N THR A 53 2.00 -8.18 14.77
CA THR A 53 2.17 -8.04 16.22
C THR A 53 3.61 -7.73 16.59
N ARG A 54 4.60 -8.42 16.02
CA ARG A 54 6.01 -8.17 16.34
C ARG A 54 6.51 -6.80 15.87
N LEU A 55 6.02 -6.33 14.73
CA LEU A 55 6.34 -4.99 14.24
C LEU A 55 5.69 -3.91 15.12
N ASP A 56 4.48 -4.14 15.61
CA ASP A 56 3.76 -3.23 16.50
C ASP A 56 4.35 -3.19 17.92
N THR A 57 4.77 -4.34 18.46
CA THR A 57 5.35 -4.46 19.81
C THR A 57 6.85 -4.21 19.87
N MET A 58 7.49 -3.90 18.74
CA MET A 58 8.94 -3.73 18.64
C MET A 58 9.76 -4.99 19.01
N GLU A 59 9.12 -6.16 18.94
CA GLU A 59 9.78 -7.48 19.11
C GLU A 59 10.34 -8.04 17.79
N PHE A 60 10.33 -7.22 16.74
CA PHE A 60 10.94 -7.52 15.46
C PHE A 60 12.38 -6.98 15.42
N PRO A 61 13.39 -7.76 14.99
CA PRO A 61 14.77 -7.28 14.95
C PRO A 61 14.90 -6.05 14.05
N ALA A 62 15.33 -4.91 14.61
CA ALA A 62 15.47 -3.67 13.85
C ALA A 62 16.41 -3.80 12.64
N GLY A 63 17.43 -4.68 12.74
CA GLY A 63 18.36 -4.97 11.64
C GLY A 63 17.76 -5.81 10.49
N ALA A 64 16.59 -6.41 10.68
CA ALA A 64 15.88 -7.14 9.63
C ALA A 64 14.97 -6.21 8.79
N VAL A 65 14.80 -4.96 9.19
CA VAL A 65 14.13 -3.93 8.38
C VAL A 65 15.14 -3.31 7.43
N ILE A 66 14.82 -3.34 6.14
CA ILE A 66 15.65 -2.78 5.08
C ILE A 66 15.53 -1.25 5.14
N PRO A 67 16.61 -0.50 5.44
CA PRO A 67 16.60 0.96 5.44
C PRO A 67 16.67 1.51 4.00
N GLY A 68 16.60 2.83 3.83
CA GLY A 68 16.90 3.47 2.54
C GLY A 68 15.83 3.24 1.46
N ARG A 69 14.57 3.07 1.85
CA ARG A 69 13.45 3.07 0.90
C ARG A 69 12.53 4.23 1.19
N GLU A 70 12.47 5.16 0.26
CA GLU A 70 11.65 6.34 0.39
C GLU A 70 10.21 6.05 -0.01
N VAL A 71 9.29 6.46 0.86
CA VAL A 71 7.87 6.56 0.54
C VAL A 71 7.62 7.99 0.08
N GLN A 72 7.17 8.15 -1.16
CA GLN A 72 6.93 9.46 -1.76
C GLN A 72 5.45 9.61 -2.08
N LEU A 73 4.88 10.77 -1.77
CA LEU A 73 3.57 11.17 -2.27
C LEU A 73 3.70 11.51 -3.76
N LEU A 74 2.79 10.99 -4.58
CA LEU A 74 2.68 11.37 -5.98
C LEU A 74 1.74 12.56 -6.12
N GLU A 75 2.32 13.73 -6.36
CA GLU A 75 1.58 15.00 -6.44
C GLU A 75 1.01 15.29 -7.83
N ASP A 76 1.49 14.58 -8.87
CA ASP A 76 0.98 14.75 -10.22
C ASP A 76 -0.48 14.23 -10.31
N PRO A 77 -1.46 15.09 -10.66
CA PRO A 77 -2.87 14.71 -10.74
C PRO A 77 -3.14 13.62 -11.78
N ALA A 78 -2.21 13.34 -12.71
CA ALA A 78 -2.32 12.24 -13.65
C ALA A 78 -2.32 10.85 -12.96
N TYR A 79 -1.81 10.74 -11.73
CA TYR A 79 -1.96 9.54 -10.89
C TYR A 79 -3.36 9.42 -10.26
N GLY A 80 -4.20 10.46 -10.33
CA GLY A 80 -5.55 10.48 -9.76
C GLY A 80 -5.59 10.71 -8.25
N GLY A 81 -4.47 11.13 -7.65
CA GLY A 81 -4.37 11.49 -6.23
C GLY A 81 -4.63 12.97 -5.97
N THR A 82 -5.03 13.25 -4.74
CA THR A 82 -5.09 14.57 -4.11
C THR A 82 -3.83 14.80 -3.29
N VAL A 83 -3.39 16.06 -3.18
CA VAL A 83 -2.27 16.45 -2.31
C VAL A 83 -2.83 16.94 -0.97
N PRO A 84 -2.45 16.34 0.18
CA PRO A 84 -2.93 16.78 1.48
C PRO A 84 -2.26 18.11 1.86
N GLY A 85 -2.98 18.95 2.61
CA GLY A 85 -2.42 20.22 3.09
C GLY A 85 -1.24 20.06 4.06
N ARG A 86 -1.14 18.92 4.74
CA ARG A 86 0.00 18.55 5.59
C ARG A 86 0.22 17.04 5.55
N LEU A 87 1.46 16.63 5.34
CA LEU A 87 1.93 15.25 5.44
C LEU A 87 3.12 15.20 6.40
N SER A 88 3.05 14.35 7.42
CA SER A 88 4.16 14.08 8.34
C SER A 88 4.69 12.68 8.09
N ILE A 89 6.01 12.54 7.97
CA ILE A 89 6.67 11.24 7.75
C ILE A 89 7.55 10.95 8.96
N LEU A 90 7.26 9.85 9.64
CA LEU A 90 8.05 9.29 10.73
C LEU A 90 8.81 8.07 10.18
N PRO A 91 10.11 8.22 9.83
CA PRO A 91 10.87 7.12 9.23
C PRO A 91 11.06 5.98 10.23
N THR A 92 11.39 4.79 9.71
CA THR A 92 11.84 3.67 10.53
C THR A 92 13.09 4.07 11.34
N THR A 93 13.11 3.73 12.62
CA THR A 93 14.25 3.92 13.53
C THR A 93 14.48 2.65 14.36
N ARG A 94 15.46 2.65 15.27
CA ARG A 94 15.62 1.56 16.25
C ARG A 94 14.41 1.41 17.18
N GLU A 95 13.64 2.48 17.36
CA GLU A 95 12.49 2.55 18.26
C GLU A 95 11.16 2.51 17.50
N GLN A 96 11.19 2.43 16.16
CA GLN A 96 10.00 2.38 15.32
C GLN A 96 10.26 1.52 14.08
N ALA A 97 9.67 0.32 14.02
CA ALA A 97 9.85 -0.60 12.89
C ALA A 97 9.15 -0.12 11.60
N TRP A 98 8.03 0.59 11.75
CA TRP A 98 7.24 1.13 10.65
C TRP A 98 7.76 2.49 10.17
N THR A 99 7.80 2.72 8.86
CA THR A 99 7.75 4.09 8.33
C THR A 99 6.28 4.53 8.35
N THR A 100 5.95 5.55 9.15
CA THR A 100 4.58 6.01 9.36
C THR A 100 4.35 7.36 8.68
N LEU A 101 3.40 7.42 7.78
CA LEU A 101 2.90 8.64 7.17
C LEU A 101 1.59 9.02 7.85
N ILE A 102 1.44 10.29 8.23
CA ILE A 102 0.26 10.84 8.92
C ILE A 102 -0.19 12.09 8.17
N TRP A 103 -1.46 12.15 7.80
CA TRP A 103 -2.05 13.31 7.13
C TRP A 103 -3.51 13.50 7.51
N GLN A 104 -4.02 14.68 7.21
CA GLN A 104 -5.46 14.98 7.27
C GLN A 104 -6.03 14.92 5.86
N GLY A 105 -7.13 14.20 5.69
CA GLY A 105 -7.84 14.09 4.42
C GLY A 105 -9.36 14.04 4.62
N ASN A 106 -10.12 14.24 3.56
CA ASN A 106 -11.57 14.06 3.63
C ASN A 106 -11.93 12.62 3.24
N PRO A 107 -12.96 12.04 3.85
CA PRO A 107 -13.60 10.83 3.34
C PRO A 107 -13.84 10.89 1.83
N GLY A 108 -13.42 9.83 1.12
CA GLY A 108 -13.54 9.73 -0.34
C GLY A 108 -12.36 10.31 -1.12
N ASP A 109 -11.49 11.12 -0.51
CA ASP A 109 -10.25 11.58 -1.14
C ASP A 109 -9.38 10.37 -1.52
N THR A 110 -8.61 10.52 -2.60
CA THR A 110 -7.66 9.49 -3.04
C THR A 110 -6.24 10.03 -2.87
N PHE A 111 -5.36 9.27 -2.24
CA PHE A 111 -3.95 9.59 -2.08
C PHE A 111 -3.12 8.50 -2.73
N VAL A 112 -2.10 8.89 -3.49
CA VAL A 112 -1.24 7.92 -4.18
C VAL A 112 0.18 8.08 -3.67
N PHE A 113 0.74 7.00 -3.15
CA PHE A 113 2.12 6.92 -2.71
C PHE A 113 2.89 5.95 -3.59
N VAL A 114 4.20 6.16 -3.70
CA VAL A 114 5.12 5.19 -4.28
C VAL A 114 6.21 4.86 -3.28
N VAL A 115 6.47 3.57 -3.11
CA VAL A 115 7.69 3.10 -2.44
C VAL A 115 8.71 2.80 -3.51
N LYS A 116 9.82 3.54 -3.46
CA LYS A 116 10.96 3.36 -4.37
C LYS A 116 12.23 3.06 -3.59
N SER A 117 13.20 2.50 -4.30
CA SER A 117 14.54 2.26 -3.78
C SER A 117 15.56 2.91 -4.70
N ASP A 118 16.54 3.54 -4.10
CA ASP A 118 17.79 4.01 -4.69
C ASP A 118 18.95 3.04 -4.39
N MET A 119 18.68 1.99 -3.60
CA MET A 119 19.64 0.92 -3.34
C MET A 119 19.83 0.01 -4.56
N ALA A 120 21.09 -0.33 -4.83
CA ALA A 120 21.47 -1.31 -5.83
C ALA A 120 21.19 -2.76 -5.42
N ALA A 121 20.78 -3.02 -4.16
CA ALA A 121 20.40 -4.34 -3.63
C ALA A 121 18.87 -4.43 -3.38
N TRP A 122 18.34 -5.65 -3.26
CA TRP A 122 16.91 -5.91 -3.00
C TRP A 122 15.95 -5.26 -4.02
N GLN A 123 16.25 -5.41 -5.30
CA GLN A 123 15.65 -4.60 -6.36
C GLN A 123 14.27 -5.13 -6.80
N ARG A 124 13.87 -6.31 -6.33
CA ARG A 124 12.62 -6.97 -6.77
C ARG A 124 11.62 -7.16 -5.65
N VAL A 125 10.36 -6.83 -5.88
CA VAL A 125 9.27 -7.21 -4.98
C VAL A 125 8.94 -8.68 -5.22
N ARG A 126 8.84 -9.48 -4.15
CA ARG A 126 8.49 -10.91 -4.24
C ARG A 126 7.28 -11.28 -3.39
N MET A 127 6.96 -10.46 -2.41
CA MET A 127 5.81 -10.68 -1.54
C MET A 127 5.32 -9.34 -1.03
N LEU A 128 4.00 -9.18 -0.99
CA LEU A 128 3.34 -8.09 -0.29
C LEU A 128 2.41 -8.67 0.75
N ALA A 129 2.30 -7.97 1.87
CA ALA A 129 1.25 -8.18 2.82
C ALA A 129 0.60 -6.85 3.17
N ALA A 130 -0.72 -6.84 3.36
CA ALA A 130 -1.46 -5.66 3.77
C ALA A 130 -2.53 -6.05 4.78
N ASN A 131 -3.15 -5.08 5.46
CA ASN A 131 -4.18 -5.30 6.49
C ASN A 131 -5.61 -4.98 6.00
N PRO A 132 -6.11 -5.61 4.92
CA PRO A 132 -7.36 -5.20 4.29
C PRO A 132 -8.59 -5.40 5.19
N GLU A 133 -8.52 -6.32 6.14
CA GLU A 133 -9.60 -6.65 7.08
C GLU A 133 -9.16 -6.40 8.54
N GLY A 134 -8.17 -5.52 8.74
CA GLY A 134 -7.62 -5.18 10.04
C GLY A 134 -6.53 -6.12 10.56
N THR A 135 -6.24 -7.23 9.86
CA THR A 135 -5.07 -8.09 10.13
C THR A 135 -4.22 -8.25 8.87
N LEU A 136 -2.91 -8.20 9.03
CA LEU A 136 -1.94 -8.37 7.95
C LEU A 136 -2.06 -9.77 7.33
N ARG A 137 -2.29 -9.80 6.02
CA ARG A 137 -2.25 -11.03 5.21
C ARG A 137 -1.47 -10.81 3.92
N ARG A 138 -0.86 -11.89 3.44
CA ARG A 138 -0.22 -11.97 2.13
C ARG A 138 -1.24 -11.69 1.04
N LEU A 139 -0.78 -10.94 0.04
CA LEU A 139 -1.52 -10.66 -1.19
C LEU A 139 -0.98 -11.50 -2.34
N THR A 140 -1.85 -11.83 -3.30
CA THR A 140 -1.44 -12.53 -4.52
C THR A 140 -0.91 -11.52 -5.55
N LEU A 141 0.32 -11.76 -6.02
CA LEU A 141 1.00 -10.95 -7.03
C LEU A 141 0.96 -11.66 -8.38
N GLY A 142 0.77 -10.92 -9.47
CA GLY A 142 0.94 -11.45 -10.82
C GLY A 142 0.51 -10.50 -11.91
N GLY A 143 0.72 -10.87 -13.17
CA GLY A 143 0.33 -10.04 -14.31
C GLY A 143 -1.17 -9.84 -14.44
N PRO A 144 -1.63 -8.79 -15.13
CA PRO A 144 -3.06 -8.58 -15.38
C PRO A 144 -3.67 -9.80 -16.08
N SER A 145 -4.85 -10.22 -15.60
CA SER A 145 -5.53 -11.41 -16.09
C SER A 145 -6.00 -11.20 -17.53
N LEU A 146 -5.32 -11.83 -18.50
CA LEU A 146 -5.71 -11.75 -19.92
C LEU A 146 -6.91 -12.64 -20.28
N PHE A 147 -7.25 -13.62 -19.42
CA PHE A 147 -8.25 -14.65 -19.71
C PHE A 147 -9.20 -14.96 -18.54
N GLY A 148 -9.40 -14.01 -17.61
CA GLY A 148 -10.50 -14.07 -16.64
C GLY A 148 -10.45 -15.19 -15.58
N GLY A 149 -9.29 -15.82 -15.35
CA GLY A 149 -9.17 -16.99 -14.46
C GLY A 149 -8.24 -16.83 -13.24
N LEU A 150 -7.35 -15.84 -13.24
CA LEU A 150 -6.45 -15.54 -12.10
C LEU A 150 -6.70 -14.10 -11.66
N SER A 151 -7.45 -13.89 -10.57
CA SER A 151 -7.56 -12.56 -9.94
C SER A 151 -6.39 -12.36 -8.99
N TYR A 152 -5.29 -11.83 -9.52
CA TYR A 152 -4.24 -11.30 -8.67
C TYR A 152 -4.77 -10.07 -7.95
N GLU A 153 -4.47 -9.96 -6.66
CA GLU A 153 -4.87 -8.80 -5.87
C GLU A 153 -4.01 -7.58 -6.21
N VAL A 154 -2.74 -7.83 -6.53
CA VAL A 154 -1.75 -6.83 -6.89
C VAL A 154 -1.22 -7.12 -8.30
N PRO A 155 -1.61 -6.33 -9.32
CA PRO A 155 -1.09 -6.50 -10.66
C PRO A 155 0.39 -6.09 -10.73
N GLU A 156 1.15 -6.88 -11.47
CA GLU A 156 2.55 -6.64 -11.82
C GLU A 156 2.66 -6.28 -13.30
N VAL A 157 3.17 -5.09 -13.59
CA VAL A 157 3.39 -4.59 -14.96
C VAL A 157 4.68 -3.80 -15.05
N SER A 158 5.21 -3.61 -16.26
CA SER A 158 6.39 -2.78 -16.48
C SER A 158 6.20 -1.37 -15.93
N TYR A 159 7.21 -0.83 -15.25
CA TYR A 159 7.25 0.59 -14.85
C TYR A 159 6.98 1.52 -16.03
N ASP A 160 7.61 1.26 -17.19
CA ASP A 160 7.40 2.07 -18.41
C ASP A 160 5.93 2.07 -18.88
N PHE A 161 5.20 0.97 -18.66
CA PHE A 161 3.79 0.90 -19.00
C PHE A 161 2.98 1.81 -18.07
N LEU A 162 3.26 1.79 -16.76
CA LEU A 162 2.59 2.68 -15.80
C LEU A 162 2.91 4.14 -16.07
N ALA A 163 4.18 4.46 -16.38
CA ALA A 163 4.59 5.80 -16.76
C ALA A 163 3.81 6.30 -17.99
N ASN A 164 3.73 5.48 -19.05
CA ASN A 164 2.93 5.82 -20.22
C ASN A 164 1.42 5.93 -19.91
N ALA A 165 0.89 5.11 -18.99
CA ALA A 165 -0.50 5.23 -18.56
C ALA A 165 -0.75 6.56 -17.81
N VAL A 166 0.22 7.06 -17.05
CA VAL A 166 0.18 8.38 -16.41
C VAL A 166 0.22 9.49 -17.46
N ASP A 167 1.15 9.42 -18.41
CA ASP A 167 1.26 10.41 -19.50
C ASP A 167 -0.03 10.53 -20.32
N GLN A 168 -0.73 9.40 -20.51
CA GLN A 168 -2.01 9.33 -21.21
C GLN A 168 -3.23 9.60 -20.29
N ARG A 169 -3.01 9.93 -19.02
CA ARG A 169 -4.06 10.15 -17.98
C ARG A 169 -5.00 8.96 -17.81
N GLY A 170 -4.51 7.75 -18.10
CA GLY A 170 -5.22 6.49 -17.98
C GLY A 170 -4.88 5.68 -16.72
N PHE A 171 -3.90 6.11 -15.93
CA PHE A 171 -3.45 5.39 -14.73
C PHE A 171 -4.60 5.08 -13.74
N PRO A 172 -5.44 6.05 -13.31
CA PRO A 172 -6.51 5.76 -12.35
C PRO A 172 -7.51 4.72 -12.83
N GLN A 173 -7.91 4.80 -14.10
CA GLN A 173 -8.85 3.87 -14.74
C GLN A 173 -8.23 2.48 -14.87
N TRP A 174 -6.94 2.42 -15.22
CA TRP A 174 -6.22 1.16 -15.31
C TRP A 174 -6.10 0.48 -13.95
N VAL A 175 -5.75 1.22 -12.88
CA VAL A 175 -5.69 0.68 -11.52
C VAL A 175 -7.06 0.17 -11.09
N ALA A 176 -8.12 0.96 -11.28
CA ALA A 176 -9.48 0.57 -10.90
C ALA A 176 -9.97 -0.70 -11.62
N HIS A 177 -9.48 -0.97 -12.83
CA HIS A 177 -9.85 -2.15 -13.60
C HIS A 177 -9.01 -3.39 -13.25
N ASN A 178 -7.74 -3.22 -12.91
CA ASN A 178 -6.78 -4.34 -12.80
C ASN A 178 -6.33 -4.66 -11.38
N ALA A 179 -6.39 -3.71 -10.45
CA ALA A 179 -6.01 -3.92 -9.05
C ALA A 179 -7.23 -4.16 -8.18
N ARG A 180 -7.14 -5.14 -7.27
CA ARG A 180 -8.21 -5.37 -6.31
C ARG A 180 -8.18 -4.27 -5.26
N THR A 181 -9.32 -3.58 -5.08
CA THR A 181 -9.48 -2.65 -3.97
C THR A 181 -9.78 -3.44 -2.70
N LEU A 182 -8.96 -3.23 -1.68
CA LEU A 182 -8.98 -3.90 -0.40
C LEU A 182 -9.18 -2.86 0.71
N ASN A 183 -10.43 -2.67 1.14
CA ASN A 183 -10.81 -1.68 2.16
C ASN A 183 -10.25 -0.27 1.87
N GLY A 184 -10.48 0.22 0.65
CA GLY A 184 -9.98 1.51 0.20
C GLY A 184 -8.53 1.52 -0.28
N MET A 185 -7.76 0.45 -0.09
CA MET A 185 -6.38 0.34 -0.58
C MET A 185 -6.29 -0.51 -1.85
N ALA A 186 -5.64 0.00 -2.89
CA ALA A 186 -5.22 -0.76 -4.06
C ALA A 186 -3.70 -0.66 -4.20
N LEU A 187 -3.06 -1.77 -4.57
CA LEU A 187 -1.61 -1.87 -4.72
C LEU A 187 -1.28 -2.28 -6.15
N VAL A 188 -0.18 -1.75 -6.69
CA VAL A 188 0.34 -2.10 -8.02
C VAL A 188 1.86 -2.17 -7.96
N ILE A 189 2.45 -3.15 -8.63
CA ILE A 189 3.91 -3.25 -8.77
C ILE A 189 4.31 -2.82 -10.18
N GLY A 190 5.12 -1.77 -10.25
CA GLY A 190 5.85 -1.35 -11.44
C GLY A 190 7.19 -2.05 -11.51
N GLN A 191 7.28 -3.11 -12.31
CA GLN A 191 8.47 -3.91 -12.49
C GLN A 191 9.53 -3.17 -13.31
N GLY A 192 10.74 -3.12 -12.77
CA GLY A 192 11.88 -2.54 -13.46
C GLY A 192 12.45 -3.46 -14.53
N ARG A 193 12.79 -2.91 -15.71
CA ARG A 193 13.42 -3.67 -16.80
C ARG A 193 14.89 -3.99 -16.55
N ASN A 194 15.59 -3.16 -15.78
CA ASN A 194 16.99 -3.34 -15.42
C ASN A 194 17.14 -3.22 -13.91
N VAL A 195 17.37 -4.36 -13.27
CA VAL A 195 17.49 -4.49 -11.82
C VAL A 195 18.54 -3.58 -11.19
N PHE A 196 19.62 -3.23 -11.89
CA PHE A 196 20.71 -2.44 -11.29
C PHE A 196 20.44 -0.92 -11.27
N TYR A 197 19.51 -0.44 -12.09
CA TYR A 197 19.24 1.00 -12.25
C TYR A 197 17.77 1.37 -12.11
N ASN A 198 16.88 0.39 -12.13
CA ASN A 198 15.45 0.60 -12.02
C ASN A 198 14.87 -0.54 -11.18
N PRO A 199 14.93 -0.45 -9.83
CA PRO A 199 14.27 -1.42 -8.96
C PRO A 199 12.74 -1.32 -9.11
N ASP A 200 12.06 -2.38 -8.71
CA ASP A 200 10.61 -2.43 -8.67
C ASP A 200 10.05 -1.30 -7.78
N ARG A 201 8.92 -0.76 -8.19
CA ARG A 201 8.20 0.28 -7.45
C ARG A 201 6.85 -0.25 -6.99
N VAL A 202 6.46 0.08 -5.77
CA VAL A 202 5.12 -0.26 -5.24
C VAL A 202 4.29 1.00 -5.18
N TYR A 203 3.24 1.06 -5.98
CA TYR A 203 2.25 2.13 -5.96
C TYR A 203 1.14 1.73 -4.99
N ILE A 204 0.83 2.62 -4.06
CA ILE A 204 -0.17 2.47 -3.01
C ILE A 204 -1.23 3.53 -3.26
N VAL A 205 -2.39 3.12 -3.75
CA VAL A 205 -3.54 3.99 -4.02
C VAL A 205 -4.52 3.82 -2.88
N LEU A 206 -4.74 4.88 -2.10
CA LEU A 206 -5.60 4.86 -0.93
C LEU A 206 -6.79 5.78 -1.14
N ARG A 207 -7.98 5.20 -1.18
CA ARG A 207 -9.25 5.92 -1.08
C ARG A 207 -9.70 5.94 0.37
N MET A 208 -9.88 7.14 0.90
CA MET A 208 -10.13 7.37 2.31
C MET A 208 -11.52 6.87 2.74
N PRO A 209 -11.62 5.95 3.72
CA PRO A 209 -12.89 5.56 4.30
C PRO A 209 -13.46 6.69 5.16
N PRO A 210 -14.76 6.66 5.52
CA PRO A 210 -15.39 7.67 6.37
C PRO A 210 -14.76 7.81 7.76
N GLU A 211 -14.22 6.71 8.28
CA GLU A 211 -13.63 6.64 9.62
C GLU A 211 -12.10 6.74 9.57
N PRO A 212 -11.44 7.24 10.63
CA PRO A 212 -9.98 7.19 10.74
C PRO A 212 -9.47 5.76 10.53
N HIS A 213 -8.42 5.62 9.74
CA HIS A 213 -7.90 4.30 9.40
C HIS A 213 -6.37 4.26 9.37
N VAL A 214 -5.82 3.13 9.81
CA VAL A 214 -4.39 2.82 9.74
C VAL A 214 -4.19 1.74 8.68
N PHE A 215 -3.72 2.17 7.51
CA PHE A 215 -3.30 1.27 6.45
C PHE A 215 -1.92 0.72 6.78
N LYS A 216 -1.72 -0.59 6.69
CA LYS A 216 -0.42 -1.24 6.89
C LYS A 216 -0.04 -2.03 5.65
N VAL A 217 1.22 -1.88 5.23
CA VAL A 217 1.80 -2.61 4.10
C VAL A 217 3.19 -3.11 4.48
N VAL A 218 3.45 -4.39 4.27
CA VAL A 218 4.79 -4.97 4.38
C VAL A 218 5.25 -5.42 3.01
N ILE A 219 6.43 -4.98 2.61
CA ILE A 219 7.01 -5.26 1.30
C ILE A 219 8.22 -6.17 1.48
N GLY A 220 8.12 -7.38 0.94
CA GLY A 220 9.19 -8.38 0.90
C GLY A 220 10.00 -8.26 -0.37
N TRP A 221 11.23 -7.79 -0.20
CA TRP A 221 12.17 -7.53 -1.29
C TRP A 221 13.19 -8.65 -1.45
N ARG A 222 13.63 -8.90 -2.68
CA ARG A 222 14.68 -9.86 -2.99
C ARG A 222 15.77 -9.19 -3.80
N ASP A 223 17.02 -9.54 -3.48
CA ASP A 223 18.14 -9.20 -4.34
C ASP A 223 18.06 -9.97 -5.67
N HIS A 224 18.56 -9.35 -6.72
CA HIS A 224 18.71 -9.91 -8.05
C HIS A 224 19.79 -10.99 -8.06
N ASP A 225 20.90 -10.72 -7.37
CA ASP A 225 22.07 -11.60 -7.33
C ASP A 225 21.86 -12.81 -6.42
N ASP A 226 20.85 -12.75 -5.54
CA ASP A 226 20.40 -13.89 -4.78
C ASP A 226 19.63 -14.87 -5.68
N ARG A 227 20.40 -15.77 -6.30
CA ARG A 227 19.93 -16.92 -7.08
C ARG A 227 19.49 -18.08 -6.19
N GLY A 228 19.10 -17.83 -4.94
CA GLY A 228 18.66 -18.89 -4.03
C GLY A 228 19.71 -19.98 -3.96
N THR A 229 20.91 -19.64 -3.52
CA THR A 229 21.83 -20.69 -3.09
C THR A 229 21.18 -21.36 -1.90
N GLY A 230 20.56 -22.52 -2.14
CA GLY A 230 20.18 -23.43 -1.07
C GLY A 230 21.36 -23.57 -0.11
N THR A 231 21.05 -23.61 1.19
CA THR A 231 21.99 -23.59 2.33
C THR A 231 22.68 -22.25 2.58
N LYS A 232 22.05 -21.40 3.41
CA LYS A 232 22.72 -20.71 4.53
C LYS A 232 21.75 -20.59 5.71
N ASP A 233 22.04 -21.41 6.71
CA ASP A 233 21.81 -21.21 8.14
C ASP A 233 20.70 -20.22 8.53
N PHE A 234 19.51 -20.77 8.79
CA PHE A 234 18.56 -20.11 9.67
C PHE A 234 19.18 -20.05 11.07
N PRO A 235 19.32 -18.88 11.71
CA PRO A 235 19.38 -18.86 13.16
C PRO A 235 18.03 -19.38 13.66
N SER A 236 18.05 -20.52 14.34
CA SER A 236 16.90 -21.01 15.10
C SER A 236 16.49 -19.94 16.11
N PHE A 237 15.30 -19.37 15.93
CA PHE A 237 14.61 -18.52 16.89
C PHE A 237 13.60 -19.34 17.69
#